data_AF-A0A2E3ZS69-F1
#
_entry.id   AF-A0A2E3ZS69-F1
#
_cell.length_a   1.000
_cell.length_b   1.000
_cell.length_c   1.000
_cell.angle_alpha   90.00
_cell.angle_beta   90.00
_cell.angle_gamma   90.00
#
_symmetry.space_group_name_H-M   'P 1'
#
loop_
_entity.id
_entity.type
_entity.pdbx_description
1 polymer ?
#
loop_
_entity_poly.entity_id
_entity_poly.type
_entity_poly.pdbx_seq_one_letter_code
_entity_poly.pdbx_strand_id
1 'polypeptide(L)' 'MIPDSSILGALLGVGCICVYRGIIKLRNKKLDSSARRRGFWPLNAGIILIAVSMVLLMQVRGA' A
#
# COMPACT_ATOMS: atom_id res chain seq x y z
N MET A 1 -1.68 20.59 -11.46
CA MET A 1 -0.30 20.24 -11.10
C MET A 1 -0.18 18.73 -11.14
N ILE A 2 0.53 18.20 -12.13
CA ILE A 2 0.85 16.77 -12.18
C ILE A 2 1.90 16.55 -11.08
N PRO A 3 1.68 15.65 -10.11
CA PRO A 3 2.65 15.39 -9.07
C PRO A 3 3.94 14.85 -9.70
N ASP A 4 5.10 15.34 -9.25
CA ASP A 4 6.40 14.87 -9.71
C ASP A 4 6.48 13.34 -9.63
N SER A 5 7.01 12.70 -10.68
CA SER A 5 7.15 11.24 -10.77
C SER A 5 7.83 10.63 -9.53
N SER A 6 8.70 11.40 -8.88
CA SER A 6 9.35 11.06 -7.60
C SER A 6 8.37 10.91 -6.44
N ILE A 7 7.34 11.76 -6.35
CA ILE A 7 6.31 11.72 -5.31
C ILE A 7 5.44 10.47 -5.49
N LEU A 8 5.02 10.18 -6.73
CA LEU A 8 4.25 8.99 -7.05
C LEU A 8 5.04 7.71 -6.74
N GLY A 9 6.33 7.69 -7.07
CA GLY A 9 7.23 6.60 -6.70
C GLY A 9 7.37 6.40 -5.18
N ALA A 10 7.51 7.49 -4.43
CA ALA A 10 7.55 7.42 -2.96
C ALA A 10 6.24 6.89 -2.36
N LEU A 11 5.08 7.33 -2.88
CA LEU A 11 3.77 6.83 -2.47
C LEU A 11 3.60 5.34 -2.76
N LEU A 12 4.10 4.87 -3.91
CA LEU A 12 4.07 3.45 -4.27
C LEU A 12 4.94 2.62 -3.30
N GLY A 13 6.14 3.12 -2.97
CA GLY A 13 7.03 2.50 -1.99
C GLY A 13 6.41 2.41 -0.58
N VAL A 14 5.81 3.50 -0.10
CA VAL A 14 5.08 3.53 1.18
C VAL A 14 3.92 2.53 1.18
N GLY A 15 3.15 2.47 0.08
CA GLY A 15 2.08 1.49 -0.10
C GLY A 15 2.59 0.05 0.05
N CYS A 16 3.72 -0.29 -0.59
CA CYS A 16 4.34 -1.61 -0.47
C CYS A 16 4.75 -1.95 0.98
N ILE A 17 5.29 -1.00 1.73
CA ILE A 17 5.66 -1.19 3.15
C ILE A 17 4.40 -1.46 4.00
N CYS A 18 3.31 -0.72 3.76
CA CYS A 18 2.03 -0.93 4.44
C CYS A 18 1.46 -2.34 4.17
N VAL A 19 1.50 -2.80 2.91
CA VAL A 19 1.10 -4.15 2.53
C VAL A 19 1.97 -5.19 3.23
N TYR A 20 3.29 -5.05 3.17
CA TYR A 20 4.23 -5.99 3.80
C TYR A 20 3.99 -6.13 5.31
N ARG A 21 3.82 -5.02 6.03
CA ARG A 21 3.50 -5.03 7.47
C ARG A 21 2.13 -5.66 7.75
N GLY A 22 1.14 -5.41 6.89
CA GLY A 22 -0.17 -6.08 6.95
C GLY A 22 -0.06 -7.60 6.81
N ILE A 23 0.68 -8.08 5.81
CA ILE A 23 0.92 -9.51 5.57
C ILE A 23 1.65 -10.16 6.74
N ILE A 24 2.70 -9.54 7.28
CA ILE A 24 3.42 -10.07 8.46
C ILE A 24 2.46 -10.23 9.63
N LYS A 25 1.63 -9.22 9.90
CA LYS A 25 0.66 -9.25 11.02
C LYS A 25 -0.40 -10.33 10.82
N LEU A 26 -0.84 -10.54 9.58
CA LEU A 26 -1.80 -11.59 9.21
C LEU A 26 -1.21 -13.00 9.26
N ARG A 27 0.06 -13.18 8.88
CA ARG A 27 0.76 -14.47 8.93
C ARG A 27 1.25 -14.85 10.33
N ASN A 28 1.31 -13.90 11.26
CA ASN A 28 1.77 -14.17 12.60
C ASN A 28 0.72 -14.99 13.39
N LYS A 29 0.92 -16.30 13.42
CA LYS A 29 0.05 -17.26 14.15
C LYS A 29 0.15 -17.14 15.68
N LYS A 30 1.13 -16.38 16.20
CA LYS A 30 1.26 -16.10 17.64
C LYS A 30 0.31 -14.99 18.11
N LEU A 31 -0.32 -14.24 17.20
CA LEU A 31 -1.28 -13.19 17.53
C LEU A 31 -2.68 -13.76 17.65
N ASP A 32 -3.43 -13.23 18.62
CA ASP A 32 -4.86 -13.49 18.75
C ASP A 32 -5.61 -13.17 17.45
N SER A 33 -6.68 -13.92 17.19
CA SER A 33 -7.51 -13.78 15.99
C SER A 33 -8.01 -12.34 15.76
N SER A 34 -8.31 -11.61 16.83
CA SER A 34 -8.74 -10.21 16.82
C SER A 34 -7.60 -9.26 16.47
N ALA A 35 -6.40 -9.51 17.03
CA ALA A 35 -5.19 -8.74 16.72
C ALA A 35 -4.70 -8.97 15.29
N ARG A 36 -4.87 -10.20 14.77
CA ARG A 36 -4.56 -10.58 13.40
C ARG A 36 -5.46 -9.86 12.40
N ARG A 37 -6.76 -9.73 12.70
CA ARG A 37 -7.70 -8.96 11.86
C ARG A 37 -7.33 -7.48 11.73
N ARG A 38 -6.71 -6.87 12.73
CA ARG A 38 -6.17 -5.50 12.63
C ARG A 38 -5.05 -5.37 11.59
N GLY A 39 -4.46 -6.48 11.13
CA GLY A 39 -3.52 -6.50 10.01
C GLY A 39 -4.15 -6.24 8.64
N PHE A 40 -5.47 -6.45 8.48
CA PHE A 40 -6.18 -6.14 7.22
C PHE A 40 -6.28 -4.65 6.95
N TRP A 41 -6.31 -3.82 8.00
CA TRP A 41 -6.42 -2.37 7.86
C TRP A 41 -5.21 -1.75 7.12
N PRO A 42 -3.96 -1.96 7.58
CA PRO A 42 -2.79 -1.47 6.84
C PRO A 42 -2.59 -2.18 5.51
N LEU A 43 -3.03 -3.44 5.37
CA LEU A 43 -2.99 -4.17 4.10
C LEU A 43 -3.87 -3.49 3.04
N ASN A 44 -5.15 -3.26 3.35
CA ASN A 44 -6.09 -2.63 2.42
C ASN A 44 -5.68 -1.19 2.10
N ALA A 45 -5.26 -0.42 3.11
CA ALA A 45 -4.75 0.94 2.89
C ALA A 45 -3.54 0.95 1.93
N GLY A 46 -2.61 0.02 2.10
CA GLY A 46 -1.46 -0.12 1.20
C GLY A 46 -1.85 -0.50 -0.23
N ILE A 47 -2.78 -1.44 -0.41
CA ILE A 47 -3.26 -1.85 -1.74
C ILE A 47 -3.95 -0.69 -2.46
N ILE A 48 -4.82 0.05 -1.77
CA ILE A 48 -5.51 1.21 -2.35
C ILE A 48 -4.48 2.28 -2.75
N LEU A 49 -3.49 2.55 -1.89
CA LEU A 49 -2.46 3.55 -2.17
C LEU A 49 -1.59 3.16 -3.38
N ILE A 50 -1.21 1.88 -3.50
CA ILE A 50 -0.49 1.35 -4.66
C ILE A 50 -1.35 1.51 -5.91
N ALA A 51 -2.62 1.10 -5.88
CA ALA A 51 -3.51 1.17 -7.03
C ALA A 51 -3.69 2.62 -7.51
N VAL A 52 -3.92 3.58 -6.61
CA VAL A 52 -4.05 4.99 -6.95
C VAL A 52 -2.74 5.54 -7.54
N SER A 53 -1.60 5.24 -6.91
CA SER A 53 -0.30 5.67 -7.43
C SER A 53 -0.01 5.10 -8.83
N MET A 54 -0.36 3.82 -9.06
CA MET A 54 -0.15 3.15 -10.33
C MET A 54 -1.05 3.73 -11.44
N VAL A 55 -2.32 4.02 -11.14
CA VAL A 55 -3.24 4.70 -12.08
C VAL A 55 -2.71 6.09 -12.45
N LEU A 56 -2.26 6.87 -11.48
CA LEU A 56 -1.69 8.19 -11.72
C LEU A 56 -0.40 8.11 -12.56
N LEU A 57 0.49 7.16 -12.28
CA LEU A 57 1.69 6.92 -13.09
C LEU A 57 1.36 6.51 -14.53
N MET A 58 0.33 5.68 -14.73
CA MET A 58 -0.12 5.29 -16.07
C MET A 58 -0.70 6.47 -16.84
N GLN A 59 -1.48 7.34 -16.19
CA GLN A 59 -2.01 8.55 -16.80
C GLN A 59 -0.89 9.56 -17.16
N VAL A 60 0.14 9.67 -16.32
CA VAL A 60 1.31 10.53 -16.61
C VAL A 60 2.14 10.02 -17.79
N ARG A 61 2.24 8.71 -18.00
CA ARG A 61 2.93 8.15 -19.18
C ARG A 61 2.10 8.16 -20.46
N GLY A 62 0.79 8.38 -20.36
CA GLY A 62 -0.14 8.40 -21.50
C GLY A 62 -0.46 9.81 -22.04
N ALA A 63 0.09 10.87 -21.44
CA ALA A 63 -0.01 12.26 -21.87
C ALA A 63 1.32 12.73 -22.48
#